data_AF-R7EUU2-F1
#
_entry.id   AF-R7EUU2-F1
#
_cell.length_a   1.000
_cell.length_b   1.000
_cell.length_c   1.000
_cell.angle_alpha   90.00
_cell.angle_beta   90.00
_cell.angle_gamma   90.00
#
_symmetry.space_group_name_H-M   'P 1'
#
loop_
_entity.id
_entity.type
_entity.pdbx_description
1 polymer ?
#
loop_
_entity_poly.entity_id
_entity_poly.type
_entity_poly.pdbx_seq_one_letter_code
_entity_poly.pdbx_strand_id
1 'polypeptide(L)'
;MKWRTRFRRLSAAEKHEVINDIFGGETAYNKFYDAVSVVYRIAEFVFLAAALLFGVVYIAANSDKIQYSQFEYIAQNFAYTLEQNSGQRSYISFPKEGNSRFSLLGGGFAVCGNTNVSIYSAAGVRTAYKRHGLKDPTPVGSGRYLLIYENGGKGYKLYSPYSEMHSDTVEDRIYGACVGADGSYLLITENDDGAGGVLLYDKNFRLINRYTKYGKVITAAISDDGARVAIITVDVGNDGRFNSEVMFCTAGSGEADSNAYIADALPLDCRFGDNGFTVLGDSSAFFFDTDGKLIAESKYGTFDMAAIASDCVLTVTKNSGGRDGYAASLYDAVGTIVWSGAFDGTPLAASVCSGSGFILTENYAVCVAAGRDPIRTDDISEIAAGDRIYAWSADEAYIGTQSHAAVIRFK
;
A
#
# COMPACT_ATOMS: atom_id res chain seq x y z
N MET A 1 54.78 33.74 -4.54
CA MET A 1 54.34 34.71 -3.52
C MET A 1 54.51 34.03 -2.16
N LYS A 2 55.45 34.47 -1.31
CA LYS A 2 55.84 33.77 -0.07
C LYS A 2 54.75 33.91 1.01
N TRP A 3 54.04 32.83 1.31
CA TRP A 3 53.18 32.74 2.49
C TRP A 3 54.06 32.58 3.74
N ARG A 4 54.16 33.66 4.53
CA ARG A 4 54.72 33.65 5.89
C ARG A 4 53.56 33.84 6.87
N THR A 5 53.01 32.75 7.38
CA THR A 5 52.11 32.77 8.54
C THR A 5 52.93 33.03 9.80
N ARG A 6 53.14 34.31 10.15
CA ARG A 6 53.60 34.68 11.48
C ARG A 6 52.43 34.56 12.45
N PHE A 7 52.31 33.42 13.14
CA PHE A 7 51.52 33.34 14.37
C PHE A 7 52.20 34.18 15.46
N ARG A 8 51.85 35.46 15.54
CA ARG A 8 52.20 36.32 16.67
C ARG A 8 51.30 35.89 17.84
N ARG A 9 51.88 35.39 18.95
CA ARG A 9 51.13 35.18 20.20
C ARG A 9 50.66 36.57 20.69
N LEU A 10 49.36 36.83 20.62
CA LEU A 10 48.74 38.01 21.21
C LEU A 10 48.81 37.90 22.74
N SER A 11 49.18 38.99 23.41
CA SER A 11 49.19 39.06 24.87
C SER A 11 47.75 39.05 25.43
N ALA A 12 47.55 38.70 26.71
CA ALA A 12 46.21 38.59 27.31
C ALA A 12 45.37 39.88 27.20
N ALA A 13 46.03 41.05 27.13
CA ALA A 13 45.39 42.35 26.97
C ALA A 13 44.95 42.65 25.52
N GLU A 14 45.59 42.06 24.50
CA GLU A 14 45.22 42.25 23.09
C GLU A 14 44.06 41.33 22.64
N LYS A 15 43.64 40.38 23.49
CA LYS A 15 42.56 39.43 23.18
C LYS A 15 41.16 40.02 23.28
N HIS A 16 40.96 41.03 24.13
CA HIS A 16 39.65 41.63 24.37
C HIS A 16 39.67 43.08 23.91
N GLU A 17 38.89 43.39 22.88
CA GLU A 17 38.57 44.76 22.50
C GLU A 17 37.08 44.94 22.83
N VAL A 18 36.72 46.02 23.50
CA VAL A 18 35.30 46.31 23.78
C VAL A 18 34.79 47.10 22.59
N ILE A 19 33.82 46.53 21.85
CA ILE A 19 33.16 47.22 20.74
C ILE A 19 31.78 47.62 21.24
N ASN A 20 31.45 48.90 21.07
CA ASN A 20 30.12 49.43 21.34
C ASN A 20 29.19 48.97 20.21
N ASP A 21 28.17 48.20 20.56
CA ASP A 21 27.12 47.83 19.61
C ASP A 21 26.27 49.09 19.26
N ILE A 22 25.54 49.04 18.14
CA ILE A 22 24.73 50.14 17.58
C ILE A 22 23.63 50.59 18.56
N PHE A 23 23.34 49.78 19.60
CA PHE A 23 22.42 50.08 20.69
C PHE A 23 23.10 50.52 22.00
N GLY A 24 24.39 50.82 21.99
CA GLY A 24 25.11 51.42 23.14
C GLY A 24 25.51 50.43 24.25
N GLY A 25 25.51 49.12 23.99
CA GLY A 25 26.00 48.11 24.92
C GLY A 25 27.48 47.76 24.68
N GLU A 26 28.26 47.66 25.76
CA GLU A 26 29.65 47.17 25.72
C GLU A 26 29.65 45.65 25.58
N THR A 27 30.07 45.13 24.42
CA THR A 27 30.27 43.68 24.24
C THR A 27 31.75 43.36 24.20
N ALA A 28 32.18 42.39 25.02
CA ALA A 28 33.56 41.93 25.07
C ALA A 28 33.87 41.11 23.79
N TYR A 29 34.47 41.75 22.80
CA TYR A 29 34.82 41.13 21.52
C TYR A 29 36.19 40.43 21.65
N ASN A 30 36.15 39.10 21.66
CA ASN A 30 37.34 38.28 21.87
C ASN A 30 37.90 37.82 20.50
N LYS A 31 38.93 38.52 20.00
CA LYS A 31 39.55 38.31 18.67
C LYS A 31 39.99 36.86 18.41
N PHE A 32 40.26 36.09 19.47
CA PHE A 32 40.61 34.67 19.37
C PHE A 32 39.43 33.82 18.87
N TYR A 33 38.21 34.06 19.35
CA TYR A 33 37.03 33.30 18.96
C TYR A 33 36.56 33.65 17.55
N ASP A 34 36.77 34.88 17.09
CA ASP A 34 36.42 35.28 15.72
C ASP A 34 37.38 34.69 14.67
N ALA A 35 38.68 34.66 14.98
CA ALA A 35 39.65 33.98 14.12
C ALA A 35 39.37 32.46 14.03
N VAL A 36 38.92 31.84 15.13
CA VAL A 36 38.53 30.43 15.15
C VAL A 36 37.19 30.21 14.44
N SER A 37 36.21 31.11 14.59
CA SER A 37 34.91 31.02 13.93
C SER A 37 35.02 31.04 12.40
N VAL A 38 35.95 31.85 11.86
CA VAL A 38 36.23 31.90 10.41
C VAL A 38 36.78 30.56 9.92
N VAL A 39 37.66 29.91 10.68
CA VAL A 39 38.17 28.58 10.33
C VAL A 39 37.07 27.53 10.35
N TYR A 40 36.16 27.58 11.33
CA TYR A 40 35.00 26.68 11.38
C TYR A 40 34.01 26.94 10.24
N ARG A 41 33.73 28.19 9.89
CA ARG A 41 32.87 28.53 8.74
C ARG A 41 33.48 28.10 7.41
N ILE A 42 34.79 28.25 7.24
CA ILE A 42 35.50 27.76 6.06
C ILE A 42 35.47 26.23 6.04
N ALA A 43 35.73 25.57 7.18
CA ALA A 43 35.68 24.11 7.27
C ALA A 43 34.28 23.57 6.98
N GLU A 44 33.22 24.22 7.49
CA GLU A 44 31.83 23.92 7.20
C GLU A 44 31.54 24.08 5.70
N PHE A 45 31.98 25.18 5.10
CA PHE A 45 31.79 25.42 3.66
C PHE A 45 32.55 24.39 2.80
N VAL A 46 33.78 24.05 3.18
CA VAL A 46 34.58 23.01 2.51
C VAL A 46 33.94 21.64 2.68
N PHE A 47 33.40 21.33 3.86
CA PHE A 47 32.69 20.09 4.11
C PHE A 47 31.41 20.00 3.27
N LEU A 48 30.60 21.07 3.22
CA LEU A 48 29.40 21.14 2.38
C LEU A 48 29.76 21.03 0.88
N ALA A 49 30.81 21.71 0.42
CA ALA A 49 31.27 21.61 -0.95
C ALA A 49 31.78 20.20 -1.28
N ALA A 50 32.50 19.56 -0.36
CA ALA A 50 32.97 18.18 -0.51
C ALA A 50 31.81 17.18 -0.51
N ALA A 51 30.80 17.37 0.36
CA ALA A 51 29.59 16.55 0.38
C ALA A 51 28.78 16.71 -0.91
N LEU A 52 28.66 17.94 -1.42
CA LEU A 52 27.99 18.22 -2.69
C LEU A 52 28.75 17.59 -3.87
N LEU A 53 30.07 17.74 -3.91
CA LEU A 53 30.92 17.10 -4.93
C LEU A 53 30.81 15.58 -4.87
N PHE A 54 30.85 14.99 -3.66
CA PHE A 54 30.66 13.56 -3.46
C PHE A 54 29.28 13.11 -3.96
N GLY A 55 28.22 13.87 -3.65
CA GLY A 55 26.87 13.61 -4.17
C GLY A 55 26.83 13.62 -5.70
N VAL A 56 27.42 14.63 -6.34
CA VAL A 56 27.48 14.73 -7.81
C VAL A 56 28.27 13.56 -8.42
N VAL A 57 29.43 13.23 -7.87
CA VAL A 57 30.27 12.11 -8.35
C VAL A 57 29.55 10.77 -8.13
N TYR A 58 28.89 10.58 -6.98
CA TYR A 58 28.12 9.38 -6.69
C TYR A 58 26.95 9.21 -7.67
N ILE A 59 26.23 10.29 -7.97
CA ILE A 59 25.14 10.29 -8.95
C ILE A 59 25.68 9.99 -10.35
N ALA A 60 26.79 10.62 -10.75
CA ALA A 60 27.41 10.39 -12.05
C ALA A 60 27.94 8.96 -12.20
N ALA A 61 28.54 8.38 -11.15
CA ALA A 61 29.05 7.01 -11.16
C ALA A 61 27.95 5.94 -11.12
N ASN A 62 26.76 6.30 -10.64
CA ASN A 62 25.59 5.41 -10.59
C ASN A 62 24.47 5.88 -11.52
N SER A 63 24.78 6.68 -12.54
CA SER A 63 23.78 7.25 -13.46
C SER A 63 22.91 6.20 -14.14
N ASP A 64 23.49 5.02 -14.41
CA ASP A 64 22.81 3.91 -15.07
C ASP A 64 21.80 3.19 -14.15
N LYS A 65 21.90 3.42 -12.83
CA LYS A 65 21.03 2.83 -11.81
C LYS A 65 20.05 3.84 -11.22
N ILE A 66 20.32 5.13 -11.36
CA ILE A 66 19.47 6.19 -10.82
C ILE A 66 18.50 6.64 -11.91
N GLN A 67 17.26 6.17 -11.83
CA GLN A 67 16.22 6.63 -12.74
C GLN A 67 15.75 8.04 -12.37
N TYR A 68 15.45 8.86 -13.38
CA TYR A 68 14.91 10.21 -13.20
C TYR A 68 13.68 10.26 -12.28
N SER A 69 12.86 9.19 -12.31
CA SER A 69 11.69 9.01 -11.44
C SER A 69 12.02 9.02 -9.94
N GLN A 70 13.23 8.59 -9.54
CA GLN A 70 13.69 8.59 -8.15
C GLN A 70 14.04 10.01 -7.65
N PHE A 71 14.59 10.86 -8.52
CA PHE A 71 14.79 12.28 -8.20
C PHE A 71 13.47 13.05 -8.19
N GLU A 72 12.58 12.77 -9.14
CA GLU A 72 11.22 13.32 -9.16
C GLU A 72 10.49 12.94 -7.86
N TYR A 73 10.62 11.70 -7.40
CA TYR A 73 10.08 11.24 -6.11
C TYR A 73 10.63 12.06 -4.93
N ILE A 74 11.96 12.24 -4.81
CA ILE A 74 12.57 12.99 -3.70
C ILE A 74 12.13 14.46 -3.73
N ALA A 75 12.18 15.10 -4.89
CA ALA A 75 11.82 16.51 -5.05
C ALA A 75 10.34 16.76 -4.75
N GLN A 76 9.45 15.89 -5.26
CA GLN A 76 8.01 16.01 -5.01
C GLN A 76 7.65 15.65 -3.57
N ASN A 77 8.29 14.65 -2.96
CA ASN A 77 8.07 14.31 -1.55
C ASN A 77 8.52 15.44 -0.62
N PHE A 78 9.63 16.12 -0.94
CA PHE A 78 10.09 17.30 -0.20
C PHE A 78 9.13 18.48 -0.35
N ALA A 79 8.68 18.77 -1.57
CA ALA A 79 7.67 19.81 -1.83
C ALA A 79 6.34 19.52 -1.10
N TYR A 80 5.89 18.27 -1.11
CA TYR A 80 4.67 17.84 -0.42
C TYR A 80 4.79 17.96 1.11
N THR A 81 5.95 17.65 1.68
CA THR A 81 6.19 17.83 3.12
C THR A 81 6.10 19.31 3.53
N LEU A 82 6.41 20.24 2.61
CA LEU A 82 6.30 21.68 2.82
C LEU A 82 4.87 22.21 2.60
N GLU A 83 4.07 21.56 1.77
CA GLU A 83 2.67 21.93 1.47
C GLU A 83 1.64 21.39 2.47
N GLN A 84 2.06 20.66 3.53
CA GLN A 84 1.18 20.26 4.64
C GLN A 84 0.78 21.47 5.51
N ASN A 85 -0.05 22.35 4.97
CA ASN A 85 -0.83 23.35 5.71
C ASN A 85 -1.97 23.90 4.85
N SER A 86 -2.95 23.07 4.46
CA SER A 86 -4.29 23.57 4.14
C SER A 86 -5.32 22.45 4.02
N GLY A 87 -6.23 22.37 5.01
CA GLY A 87 -7.58 21.81 4.93
C GLY A 87 -7.76 20.39 4.38
N GLN A 88 -8.11 19.44 5.25
CA GLN A 88 -8.66 18.14 4.86
C GLN A 88 -9.92 18.34 4.01
N ARG A 89 -9.96 17.74 2.80
CA ARG A 89 -11.14 17.77 1.94
C ARG A 89 -11.84 16.41 1.91
N SER A 90 -13.17 16.48 1.88
CA SER A 90 -14.09 15.33 1.84
C SER A 90 -14.42 14.86 0.43
N TYR A 91 -13.87 15.46 -0.64
CA TYR A 91 -14.28 15.19 -2.03
C TYR A 91 -13.14 15.38 -3.04
N ILE A 92 -13.01 14.43 -3.97
CA ILE A 92 -12.02 14.36 -5.06
C ILE A 92 -12.78 14.16 -6.37
N SER A 93 -12.49 14.96 -7.40
CA SER A 93 -13.08 14.78 -8.74
C SER A 93 -12.02 14.32 -9.75
N PHE A 94 -12.43 13.45 -10.67
CA PHE A 94 -11.59 12.94 -11.73
C PHE A 94 -12.37 12.77 -13.05
N PRO A 95 -11.67 12.81 -14.20
CA PRO A 95 -12.32 12.59 -15.49
C PRO A 95 -12.90 11.17 -15.56
N LYS A 96 -14.11 11.06 -16.10
CA LYS A 96 -14.74 9.76 -16.37
C LYS A 96 -14.03 9.09 -17.57
N GLU A 97 -13.31 8.01 -17.31
CA GLU A 97 -12.58 7.23 -18.34
C GLU A 97 -13.18 5.82 -18.57
N GLY A 98 -14.52 5.72 -18.53
CA GLY A 98 -15.22 4.43 -18.68
C GLY A 98 -15.16 3.59 -17.39
N ASN A 99 -14.69 2.35 -17.50
CA ASN A 99 -14.56 1.42 -16.37
C ASN A 99 -13.29 1.72 -15.56
N SER A 100 -13.33 2.77 -14.76
CA SER A 100 -12.26 3.07 -13.82
C SER A 100 -12.21 2.03 -12.69
N ARG A 101 -11.00 1.57 -12.35
CA ARG A 101 -10.71 0.77 -11.17
C ARG A 101 -9.97 1.63 -10.15
N PHE A 102 -10.13 1.32 -8.87
CA PHE A 102 -9.54 2.12 -7.81
C PHE A 102 -8.69 1.28 -6.88
N SER A 103 -7.71 1.92 -6.26
CA SER A 103 -6.90 1.31 -5.22
C SER A 103 -6.36 2.38 -4.28
N LEU A 104 -6.03 1.99 -3.05
CA LEU A 104 -5.39 2.88 -2.08
C LEU A 104 -3.88 2.90 -2.31
N LEU A 105 -3.26 4.06 -2.11
CA LEU A 105 -1.81 4.20 -2.24
C LEU A 105 -1.29 5.21 -1.21
N GLY A 106 -0.49 4.75 -0.24
CA GLY A 106 0.19 5.63 0.72
C GLY A 106 -0.74 6.61 1.43
N GLY A 107 -1.97 6.19 1.72
CA GLY A 107 -3.03 7.01 2.31
C GLY A 107 -3.75 8.00 1.43
N GLY A 108 -3.33 8.04 0.18
CA GLY A 108 -4.11 8.61 -0.89
C GLY A 108 -4.99 7.60 -1.61
N PHE A 109 -5.41 8.02 -2.79
CA PHE A 109 -6.35 7.31 -3.63
C PHE A 109 -5.83 7.29 -5.07
N ALA A 110 -5.88 6.14 -5.73
CA ALA A 110 -5.49 5.99 -7.12
C ALA A 110 -6.70 5.60 -7.97
N VAL A 111 -6.83 6.28 -9.11
CA VAL A 111 -7.84 6.04 -10.14
C VAL A 111 -7.14 5.51 -11.38
N CYS A 112 -7.39 4.26 -11.72
CA CYS A 112 -6.90 3.62 -12.93
C CYS A 112 -8.03 3.59 -13.97
N GLY A 113 -7.97 4.47 -14.96
CA GLY A 113 -8.83 4.40 -16.13
C GLY A 113 -8.31 3.37 -17.14
N ASN A 114 -8.92 3.34 -18.33
CA ASN A 114 -8.51 2.45 -19.41
C ASN A 114 -7.19 2.88 -20.08
N THR A 115 -6.78 4.14 -19.95
CA THR A 115 -5.58 4.68 -20.62
C THR A 115 -4.63 5.40 -19.66
N ASN A 116 -5.18 6.01 -18.61
CA ASN A 116 -4.43 6.82 -17.66
C ASN A 116 -4.59 6.33 -16.22
N VAL A 117 -3.57 6.59 -15.43
CA VAL A 117 -3.64 6.53 -13.97
C VAL A 117 -3.55 7.94 -13.41
N SER A 118 -4.45 8.27 -12.48
CA SER A 118 -4.41 9.47 -11.65
C SER A 118 -4.17 9.08 -10.21
N ILE A 119 -3.17 9.69 -9.57
CA ILE A 119 -2.86 9.44 -8.16
C ILE A 119 -3.12 10.71 -7.38
N TYR A 120 -3.81 10.56 -6.26
CA TYR A 120 -4.16 11.62 -5.34
C TYR A 120 -3.53 11.32 -3.99
N SER A 121 -2.96 12.34 -3.35
CA SER A 121 -2.49 12.24 -1.95
C SER A 121 -3.65 12.12 -0.97
N ALA A 122 -3.33 11.84 0.31
CA ALA A 122 -4.32 11.86 1.41
C ALA A 122 -5.05 13.21 1.55
N ALA A 123 -4.44 14.30 1.07
CA ALA A 123 -5.06 15.64 1.04
C ALA A 123 -5.99 15.85 -0.17
N GLY A 124 -6.15 14.85 -1.04
CA GLY A 124 -6.95 14.94 -2.27
C GLY A 124 -6.28 15.73 -3.41
N VAL A 125 -5.01 16.11 -3.26
CA VAL A 125 -4.23 16.76 -4.33
C VAL A 125 -3.77 15.71 -5.32
N ARG A 126 -4.02 15.92 -6.62
CA ARG A 126 -3.51 15.04 -7.68
C ARG A 126 -2.00 15.19 -7.80
N THR A 127 -1.27 14.17 -7.37
CA THR A 127 0.19 14.12 -7.36
C THR A 127 0.76 13.53 -8.65
N ALA A 128 0.02 12.65 -9.33
CA ALA A 128 0.44 12.10 -10.63
C ALA A 128 -0.72 11.95 -11.61
N TYR A 129 -0.42 12.12 -12.91
CA TYR A 129 -1.30 11.78 -14.03
C TYR A 129 -0.44 11.26 -15.18
N LYS A 130 -0.56 9.97 -15.52
CA LYS A 130 0.31 9.30 -16.50
C LYS A 130 -0.48 8.35 -17.38
N ARG A 131 -0.07 8.22 -18.65
CA ARG A 131 -0.56 7.17 -19.57
C ARG A 131 0.16 5.86 -19.26
N HIS A 132 -0.57 4.80 -18.90
CA HIS A 132 0.04 3.50 -18.60
C HIS A 132 0.24 2.64 -19.87
N GLY A 133 -0.65 2.73 -20.86
CA GLY A 133 -0.53 1.99 -22.13
C GLY A 133 -0.83 0.48 -22.05
N LEU A 134 -1.18 -0.02 -20.86
CA LEU A 134 -1.65 -1.39 -20.61
C LEU A 134 -3.09 -1.59 -21.10
N LYS A 135 -3.41 -2.82 -21.54
CA LYS A 135 -4.78 -3.28 -21.80
C LYS A 135 -5.38 -3.86 -20.51
N ASP A 136 -6.71 -3.83 -20.37
CA ASP A 136 -7.44 -4.31 -19.17
C ASP A 136 -6.69 -4.09 -17.83
N PRO A 137 -6.34 -2.83 -17.50
CA PRO A 137 -5.42 -2.55 -16.41
C PRO A 137 -6.03 -2.86 -15.04
N THR A 138 -5.32 -3.62 -14.21
CA THR A 138 -5.74 -3.92 -12.83
C THR A 138 -4.79 -3.26 -11.82
N PRO A 139 -5.27 -2.28 -11.03
CA PRO A 139 -4.48 -1.67 -9.98
C PRO A 139 -4.47 -2.51 -8.69
N VAL A 140 -3.29 -2.70 -8.10
CA VAL A 140 -3.05 -3.32 -6.80
C VAL A 140 -2.14 -2.39 -5.99
N GLY A 141 -2.71 -1.76 -4.97
CA GLY A 141 -2.06 -0.75 -4.15
C GLY A 141 -1.58 -1.27 -2.80
N SER A 142 -0.59 -0.57 -2.26
CA SER A 142 -0.01 -0.77 -0.93
C SER A 142 0.28 0.59 -0.27
N GLY A 143 0.88 0.57 0.92
CA GLY A 143 1.41 1.79 1.53
C GLY A 143 2.49 2.50 0.70
N ARG A 144 3.21 1.79 -0.18
CA ARG A 144 4.38 2.33 -0.87
C ARG A 144 4.23 2.46 -2.39
N TYR A 145 3.74 1.40 -3.03
CA TYR A 145 3.60 1.36 -4.49
C TYR A 145 2.20 0.95 -4.91
N LEU A 146 1.81 1.46 -6.07
CA LEU A 146 0.69 0.99 -6.86
C LEU A 146 1.24 0.20 -8.04
N LEU A 147 0.95 -1.09 -8.08
CA LEU A 147 1.23 -1.94 -9.22
C LEU A 147 0.01 -1.95 -10.13
N ILE A 148 0.21 -1.73 -11.43
CA ILE A 148 -0.84 -1.89 -12.44
C ILE A 148 -0.37 -2.96 -13.42
N TYR A 149 -1.10 -4.05 -13.52
CA TYR A 149 -0.80 -5.13 -14.48
C TYR A 149 -1.87 -5.22 -15.57
N GLU A 150 -1.48 -5.75 -16.72
CA GLU A 150 -2.38 -6.10 -17.82
C GLU A 150 -2.98 -7.49 -17.56
N ASN A 151 -4.24 -7.54 -17.14
CA ASN A 151 -4.93 -8.80 -16.86
C ASN A 151 -5.08 -9.63 -18.14
N GLY A 152 -4.57 -10.87 -18.12
CA GLY A 152 -4.48 -11.75 -19.29
C GLY A 152 -3.42 -11.37 -20.32
N GLY A 153 -2.59 -10.36 -20.05
CA GLY A 153 -1.42 -10.00 -20.86
C GLY A 153 -0.13 -10.02 -20.06
N LYS A 154 0.90 -9.33 -20.55
CA LYS A 154 2.29 -9.54 -20.05
C LYS A 154 2.93 -8.31 -19.42
N GLY A 155 2.32 -7.14 -19.59
CA GLY A 155 2.88 -5.87 -19.12
C GLY A 155 2.47 -5.54 -17.70
N TYR A 156 3.37 -4.92 -16.95
CA TYR A 156 3.05 -4.32 -15.65
C TYR A 156 3.89 -3.08 -15.39
N LYS A 157 3.41 -2.23 -14.49
CA LYS A 157 4.05 -0.98 -14.09
C LYS A 157 3.91 -0.75 -12.60
N LEU A 158 4.92 -0.15 -11.96
CA LEU A 158 4.84 0.32 -10.58
C LEU A 158 4.91 1.84 -10.52
N TYR A 159 4.05 2.42 -9.71
CA TYR A 159 3.97 3.84 -9.43
C TYR A 159 4.21 4.09 -7.95
N SER A 160 5.01 5.11 -7.65
CA SER A 160 4.97 5.78 -6.35
C SER A 160 3.79 6.76 -6.33
N PRO A 161 3.51 7.44 -5.20
CA PRO A 161 2.51 8.51 -5.17
C PRO A 161 2.75 9.62 -6.21
N TYR A 162 3.97 9.73 -6.75
CA TYR A 162 4.47 10.90 -7.47
C TYR A 162 4.87 10.58 -8.92
N SER A 163 5.36 9.37 -9.19
CA SER A 163 6.02 9.03 -10.46
C SER A 163 5.92 7.55 -10.81
N GLU A 164 6.09 7.23 -12.10
CA GLU A 164 6.29 5.86 -12.57
C GLU A 164 7.70 5.41 -12.16
N MET A 165 7.79 4.37 -11.34
CA MET A 165 9.05 3.87 -10.78
C MET A 165 9.63 2.72 -11.58
N HIS A 166 8.77 1.92 -12.21
CA HIS A 166 9.19 0.74 -12.95
C HIS A 166 8.15 0.36 -14.01
N SER A 167 8.61 -0.23 -15.10
CA SER A 167 7.78 -0.73 -16.19
C SER A 167 8.50 -1.90 -16.85
N ASP A 168 7.83 -3.04 -16.96
CA ASP A 168 8.42 -4.24 -17.56
C ASP A 168 7.35 -5.19 -18.12
N THR A 169 7.82 -6.26 -18.74
CA THR A 169 6.99 -7.36 -19.25
C THR A 169 7.52 -8.70 -18.77
N VAL A 170 6.62 -9.65 -18.53
CA VAL A 170 6.97 -11.04 -18.19
C VAL A 170 6.74 -11.98 -19.37
N GLU A 171 7.24 -13.21 -19.25
CA GLU A 171 7.12 -14.22 -20.30
C GLU A 171 5.67 -14.74 -20.45
N ASP A 172 5.00 -14.95 -19.32
CA ASP A 172 3.69 -15.59 -19.21
C ASP A 172 2.57 -14.57 -18.93
N ARG A 173 1.31 -14.96 -19.10
CA ARG A 173 0.17 -14.06 -18.88
C ARG A 173 -0.06 -13.82 -17.39
N ILE A 174 -0.27 -12.57 -17.00
CA ILE A 174 -0.53 -12.16 -15.61
C ILE A 174 -2.03 -12.25 -15.32
N TYR A 175 -2.39 -12.90 -14.21
CA TYR A 175 -3.78 -13.02 -13.75
C TYR A 175 -4.00 -12.47 -12.34
N GLY A 176 -2.93 -12.24 -11.57
CA GLY A 176 -3.01 -11.67 -10.24
C GLY A 176 -1.72 -10.99 -9.82
N ALA A 177 -1.79 -10.19 -8.77
CA ALA A 177 -0.63 -9.53 -8.18
C ALA A 177 -0.87 -9.22 -6.70
N CYS A 178 0.20 -9.08 -5.94
CA CYS A 178 0.19 -8.60 -4.56
C CYS A 178 1.38 -7.68 -4.35
N VAL A 179 1.22 -6.64 -3.53
CA VAL A 179 2.26 -5.67 -3.21
C VAL A 179 2.36 -5.55 -1.69
N GLY A 180 3.53 -5.87 -1.13
CA GLY A 180 3.82 -5.70 0.29
C GLY A 180 4.06 -4.23 0.66
N ALA A 181 3.85 -3.87 1.93
CA ALA A 181 4.06 -2.51 2.41
C ALA A 181 5.52 -2.01 2.25
N ASP A 182 6.51 -2.91 2.31
CA ASP A 182 7.92 -2.60 2.06
C ASP A 182 8.24 -2.26 0.58
N GLY A 183 7.32 -2.57 -0.33
CA GLY A 183 7.43 -2.36 -1.77
C GLY A 183 7.91 -3.59 -2.56
N SER A 184 8.10 -4.74 -1.92
CA SER A 184 8.17 -6.02 -2.62
C SER A 184 6.82 -6.33 -3.29
N TYR A 185 6.85 -7.13 -4.35
CA TYR A 185 5.63 -7.47 -5.09
C TYR A 185 5.76 -8.82 -5.77
N LEU A 186 4.61 -9.44 -6.04
CA LEU A 186 4.54 -10.66 -6.84
C LEU A 186 3.55 -10.51 -7.98
N LEU A 187 3.77 -11.33 -9.00
CA LEU A 187 2.87 -11.53 -10.12
C LEU A 187 2.50 -13.02 -10.19
N ILE A 188 1.20 -13.29 -10.26
CA ILE A 188 0.66 -14.63 -10.55
C ILE A 188 0.53 -14.72 -12.06
N THR A 189 1.23 -15.70 -12.63
CA THR A 189 1.28 -15.92 -14.06
C THR A 189 0.79 -17.30 -14.46
N GLU A 190 0.38 -17.45 -15.70
CA GLU A 190 0.06 -18.75 -16.29
C GLU A 190 0.63 -18.82 -17.70
N ASN A 191 1.32 -19.92 -17.99
CA ASN A 191 1.90 -20.18 -19.31
C ASN A 191 0.84 -20.68 -20.30
N ASP A 192 1.20 -20.79 -21.57
CA ASP A 192 0.26 -21.22 -22.62
C ASP A 192 -0.19 -22.70 -22.46
N ASP A 193 0.54 -23.51 -21.68
CA ASP A 193 0.18 -24.90 -21.33
C ASP A 193 -0.73 -24.97 -20.09
N GLY A 194 -1.06 -23.84 -19.47
CA GLY A 194 -1.94 -23.73 -18.31
C GLY A 194 -1.27 -23.98 -16.96
N ALA A 195 0.06 -24.10 -16.91
CA ALA A 195 0.84 -24.21 -15.67
C ALA A 195 0.96 -22.85 -14.98
N GLY A 196 0.70 -22.84 -13.67
CA GLY A 196 0.75 -21.65 -12.84
C GLY A 196 2.17 -21.27 -12.41
N GLY A 197 2.41 -19.98 -12.26
CA GLY A 197 3.67 -19.42 -11.79
C GLY A 197 3.46 -18.27 -10.81
N VAL A 198 4.40 -18.09 -9.89
CA VAL A 198 4.50 -16.89 -9.06
C VAL A 198 5.89 -16.31 -9.21
N LEU A 199 5.97 -15.07 -9.70
CA LEU A 199 7.20 -14.31 -9.84
C LEU A 199 7.29 -13.33 -8.68
N LEU A 200 8.31 -13.46 -7.84
CA LEU A 200 8.51 -12.62 -6.67
C LEU A 200 9.66 -11.64 -6.89
N TYR A 201 9.40 -10.37 -6.65
CA TYR A 201 10.34 -9.27 -6.83
C TYR A 201 10.60 -8.56 -5.50
N ASP A 202 11.85 -8.14 -5.29
CA ASP A 202 12.22 -7.30 -4.16
C ASP A 202 11.79 -5.83 -4.35
N LYS A 203 11.94 -5.03 -3.29
CA LYS A 203 11.67 -3.58 -3.31
C LYS A 203 12.55 -2.76 -4.28
N ASN A 204 13.56 -3.38 -4.90
CA ASN A 204 14.42 -2.79 -5.92
C ASN A 204 14.07 -3.28 -7.33
N PHE A 205 12.90 -3.91 -7.50
CA PHE A 205 12.39 -4.45 -8.76
C PHE A 205 13.21 -5.61 -9.33
N ARG A 206 13.94 -6.32 -8.48
CA ARG A 206 14.72 -7.50 -8.88
C ARG A 206 13.91 -8.75 -8.66
N LEU A 207 13.80 -9.59 -9.69
CA LEU A 207 13.25 -10.93 -9.55
C LEU A 207 14.14 -11.72 -8.59
N ILE A 208 13.60 -12.10 -7.43
CA ILE A 208 14.31 -12.90 -6.43
C ILE A 208 13.95 -14.37 -6.56
N ASN A 209 12.69 -14.70 -6.86
CA ASN A 209 12.22 -16.09 -6.96
C ASN A 209 11.20 -16.31 -8.08
N ARG A 210 11.19 -17.54 -8.59
CA ARG A 210 10.16 -18.08 -9.48
C ARG A 210 9.63 -19.39 -8.91
N TYR A 211 8.36 -19.43 -8.56
CA TYR A 211 7.68 -20.63 -8.11
C TYR A 211 6.85 -21.20 -9.26
N THR A 212 7.21 -22.38 -9.74
CA THR A 212 6.41 -23.11 -10.74
C THR A 212 5.46 -24.05 -10.01
N LYS A 213 4.17 -24.01 -10.36
CA LYS A 213 3.13 -24.82 -9.74
C LYS A 213 2.39 -25.65 -10.79
N TYR A 214 2.20 -26.93 -10.45
CA TYR A 214 1.44 -27.86 -11.29
C TYR A 214 -0.08 -27.65 -11.14
N GLY A 215 -0.54 -27.19 -9.96
CA GLY A 215 -1.93 -26.78 -9.74
C GLY A 215 -2.20 -25.34 -10.17
N LYS A 216 -3.49 -24.97 -10.26
CA LYS A 216 -3.90 -23.59 -10.59
C LYS A 216 -3.63 -22.69 -9.39
N VAL A 217 -2.78 -21.68 -9.56
CA VAL A 217 -2.55 -20.64 -8.54
C VAL A 217 -3.75 -19.71 -8.54
N ILE A 218 -4.48 -19.64 -7.42
CA ILE A 218 -5.68 -18.79 -7.30
C ILE A 218 -5.33 -17.42 -6.72
N THR A 219 -4.54 -17.40 -5.65
CA THR A 219 -4.10 -16.17 -4.99
C THR A 219 -2.76 -16.39 -4.29
N ALA A 220 -2.07 -15.30 -4.00
CA ALA A 220 -0.81 -15.28 -3.27
C ALA A 220 -0.67 -13.95 -2.53
N ALA A 221 0.02 -13.98 -1.40
CA ALA A 221 0.29 -12.78 -0.60
C ALA A 221 1.77 -12.67 -0.24
N ILE A 222 2.18 -11.44 0.07
CA ILE A 222 3.49 -11.11 0.63
C ILE A 222 3.26 -10.42 1.97
N SER A 223 4.08 -10.73 2.98
CA SER A 223 4.02 -10.03 4.26
C SER A 223 4.48 -8.57 4.12
N ASP A 224 4.04 -7.71 5.03
CA ASP A 224 4.32 -6.27 4.94
C ASP A 224 5.82 -5.92 4.94
N ASP A 225 6.66 -6.77 5.53
CA ASP A 225 8.12 -6.64 5.53
C ASP A 225 8.82 -7.26 4.30
N GLY A 226 8.07 -7.90 3.40
CA GLY A 226 8.57 -8.58 2.22
C GLY A 226 9.28 -9.91 2.50
N ALA A 227 9.27 -10.41 3.73
CA ALA A 227 10.07 -11.57 4.14
C ALA A 227 9.38 -12.92 3.92
N ARG A 228 8.05 -12.95 3.90
CA ARG A 228 7.24 -14.18 3.78
C ARG A 228 6.30 -14.09 2.59
N VAL A 229 6.12 -15.23 1.92
CA VAL A 229 5.22 -15.40 0.78
C VAL A 229 4.32 -16.60 1.06
N ALA A 230 3.04 -16.44 0.75
CA ALA A 230 2.08 -17.54 0.75
C ALA A 230 1.52 -17.70 -0.67
N ILE A 231 1.48 -18.93 -1.16
CA ILE A 231 0.95 -19.27 -2.49
C ILE A 231 -0.16 -20.29 -2.31
N ILE A 232 -1.35 -19.99 -2.83
CA ILE A 232 -2.49 -20.88 -2.76
C ILE A 232 -2.74 -21.48 -4.14
N THR A 233 -2.65 -22.80 -4.21
CA THR A 233 -3.04 -23.57 -5.41
C THR A 233 -4.27 -24.39 -5.12
N VAL A 234 -5.19 -24.45 -6.07
CA VAL A 234 -6.36 -25.33 -6.01
C VAL A 234 -6.19 -26.48 -6.98
N ASP A 235 -6.64 -27.66 -6.54
CA ASP A 235 -6.90 -28.83 -7.36
C ASP A 235 -8.30 -29.38 -7.05
N VAL A 236 -8.83 -30.21 -7.95
CA VAL A 236 -10.11 -30.90 -7.78
C VAL A 236 -9.84 -32.38 -7.64
N GLY A 237 -10.17 -32.93 -6.47
CA GLY A 237 -10.04 -34.36 -6.19
C GLY A 237 -10.94 -35.21 -7.09
N ASN A 238 -10.67 -36.51 -7.12
CA ASN A 238 -11.50 -37.47 -7.88
C ASN A 238 -12.97 -37.52 -7.41
N ASP A 239 -13.24 -37.05 -6.20
CA ASP A 239 -14.58 -36.90 -5.61
C ASP A 239 -15.28 -35.59 -6.02
N GLY A 240 -14.64 -34.77 -6.86
CA GLY A 240 -15.15 -33.48 -7.32
C GLY A 240 -15.01 -32.36 -6.29
N ARG A 241 -14.32 -32.59 -5.17
CA ARG A 241 -14.14 -31.58 -4.12
C ARG A 241 -12.87 -30.78 -4.33
N PHE A 242 -12.91 -29.51 -3.94
CA PHE A 242 -11.73 -28.67 -3.92
C PHE A 242 -10.76 -29.15 -2.84
N ASN A 243 -9.49 -29.28 -3.23
CA ASN A 243 -8.38 -29.51 -2.33
C ASN A 243 -7.31 -28.48 -2.65
N SER A 244 -7.10 -27.54 -1.73
CA SER A 244 -6.17 -26.44 -1.92
C SER A 244 -4.95 -26.60 -1.02
N GLU A 245 -3.77 -26.40 -1.60
CA GLU A 245 -2.51 -26.28 -0.85
C GLU A 245 -2.23 -24.80 -0.59
N VAL A 246 -1.89 -24.48 0.65
CA VAL A 246 -1.29 -23.20 1.06
C VAL A 246 0.19 -23.45 1.34
N MET A 247 1.06 -22.98 0.46
CA MET A 247 2.50 -23.10 0.61
C MET A 247 3.06 -21.81 1.22
N PHE A 248 3.73 -21.90 2.36
CA PHE A 248 4.44 -20.80 3.01
C PHE A 248 5.93 -20.88 2.72
N CYS A 249 6.53 -19.76 2.32
CA CYS A 249 7.95 -19.68 1.99
C CYS A 249 8.57 -18.39 2.53
N THR A 250 9.83 -18.48 2.91
CA THR A 250 10.70 -17.33 3.07
C THR A 250 11.03 -16.75 1.68
N ALA A 251 10.91 -15.44 1.54
CA ALA A 251 11.21 -14.74 0.30
C ALA A 251 12.66 -14.98 -0.14
N GLY A 252 12.86 -15.42 -1.39
CA GLY A 252 14.17 -15.80 -1.90
C GLY A 252 14.55 -17.27 -1.67
N SER A 253 13.75 -18.03 -0.88
CA SER A 253 13.94 -19.47 -0.70
C SER A 253 13.20 -20.26 -1.80
N GLY A 254 13.88 -21.19 -2.44
CA GLY A 254 13.26 -22.11 -3.41
C GLY A 254 12.46 -23.26 -2.78
N GLU A 255 12.55 -23.42 -1.45
CA GLU A 255 11.91 -24.50 -0.70
C GLU A 255 10.77 -23.95 0.16
N ALA A 256 9.73 -24.77 0.36
CA ALA A 256 8.64 -24.45 1.28
C ALA A 256 9.13 -24.55 2.73
N ASP A 257 8.76 -23.57 3.55
CA ASP A 257 8.98 -23.63 4.99
C ASP A 257 7.92 -24.55 5.64
N SER A 258 6.67 -24.41 5.20
CA SER A 258 5.55 -25.26 5.62
C SER A 258 4.44 -25.27 4.57
N ASN A 259 3.63 -26.33 4.57
CA ASN A 259 2.43 -26.44 3.76
C ASN A 259 1.22 -26.70 4.67
N ALA A 260 0.10 -26.07 4.35
CA ALA A 260 -1.20 -26.37 4.92
C ALA A 260 -2.20 -26.72 3.82
N TYR A 261 -3.32 -27.32 4.20
CA TYR A 261 -4.33 -27.78 3.26
C TYR A 261 -5.72 -27.28 3.66
N ILE A 262 -6.47 -26.80 2.67
CA ILE A 262 -7.86 -26.39 2.80
C ILE A 262 -8.69 -27.37 1.97
N ALA A 263 -9.59 -28.09 2.64
CA ALA A 263 -10.47 -29.05 2.01
C ALA A 263 -11.90 -28.49 1.89
N ASP A 264 -12.59 -28.86 0.82
CA ASP A 264 -14.03 -28.60 0.62
C ASP A 264 -14.42 -27.10 0.60
N ALA A 265 -13.47 -26.24 0.21
CA ALA A 265 -13.69 -24.81 -0.02
C ALA A 265 -12.78 -24.31 -1.14
N LEU A 266 -13.27 -23.34 -1.91
CA LEU A 266 -12.49 -22.63 -2.92
C LEU A 266 -11.90 -21.35 -2.32
N PRO A 267 -10.57 -21.23 -2.17
CA PRO A 267 -9.93 -19.98 -1.79
C PRO A 267 -10.21 -18.88 -2.83
N LEU A 268 -10.41 -17.65 -2.38
CA LEU A 268 -10.73 -16.51 -3.23
C LEU A 268 -9.72 -15.37 -3.08
N ASP A 269 -9.33 -15.05 -1.85
CA ASP A 269 -8.29 -14.06 -1.55
C ASP A 269 -7.55 -14.43 -0.26
N CYS A 270 -6.37 -13.86 -0.04
CA CYS A 270 -5.58 -14.12 1.14
C CYS A 270 -4.74 -12.91 1.57
N ARG A 271 -4.43 -12.82 2.87
CA ARG A 271 -3.65 -11.73 3.45
C ARG A 271 -2.77 -12.22 4.58
N PHE A 272 -1.55 -11.69 4.64
CA PHE A 272 -0.76 -11.73 5.86
C PHE A 272 -1.26 -10.67 6.83
N GLY A 273 -1.24 -11.00 8.11
CA GLY A 273 -1.36 -10.05 9.21
C GLY A 273 -0.28 -10.26 10.25
N ASP A 274 -0.28 -9.41 11.27
CA ASP A 274 0.72 -9.46 12.34
C ASP A 274 0.69 -10.80 13.08
N ASN A 275 -0.51 -11.37 13.24
CA ASN A 275 -0.74 -12.58 14.02
C ASN A 275 -0.79 -13.87 13.18
N GLY A 276 -0.53 -13.79 11.87
CA GLY A 276 -0.54 -14.96 11.00
C GLY A 276 -1.01 -14.69 9.59
N PHE A 277 -1.86 -15.56 9.07
CA PHE A 277 -2.31 -15.54 7.69
C PHE A 277 -3.78 -15.91 7.59
N THR A 278 -4.52 -15.21 6.74
CA THR A 278 -5.96 -15.37 6.58
C THR A 278 -6.28 -15.67 5.13
N VAL A 279 -7.16 -16.67 4.92
CA VAL A 279 -7.69 -17.04 3.61
C VAL A 279 -9.21 -16.87 3.63
N LEU A 280 -9.72 -16.07 2.70
CA LEU A 280 -11.15 -15.97 2.43
C LEU A 280 -11.51 -17.03 1.37
N GLY A 281 -12.39 -17.96 1.72
CA GLY A 281 -12.94 -18.95 0.79
C GLY A 281 -14.36 -18.61 0.33
N ASP A 282 -14.92 -19.43 -0.55
CA ASP A 282 -16.31 -19.33 -1.00
C ASP A 282 -17.34 -19.60 0.11
N SER A 283 -16.99 -20.45 1.08
CA SER A 283 -17.91 -20.91 2.13
C SER A 283 -17.40 -20.73 3.56
N SER A 284 -16.10 -20.55 3.72
CA SER A 284 -15.44 -20.43 5.03
C SER A 284 -14.22 -19.52 4.94
N ALA A 285 -13.90 -18.85 6.04
CA ALA A 285 -12.62 -18.17 6.22
C ALA A 285 -11.69 -19.06 7.07
N PHE A 286 -10.42 -19.14 6.69
CA PHE A 286 -9.40 -19.97 7.33
C PHE A 286 -8.32 -19.07 7.91
N PHE A 287 -7.99 -19.29 9.17
CA PHE A 287 -7.03 -18.49 9.92
C PHE A 287 -5.87 -19.38 10.33
N PHE A 288 -4.66 -18.95 10.01
CA PHE A 288 -3.41 -19.64 10.28
C PHE A 288 -2.56 -18.79 11.21
N ASP A 289 -1.78 -19.44 12.09
CA ASP A 289 -0.77 -18.75 12.89
C ASP A 289 0.48 -18.39 12.05
N THR A 290 1.47 -17.80 12.71
CA THR A 290 2.74 -17.38 12.07
C THR A 290 3.59 -18.54 11.54
N ASP A 291 3.36 -19.76 12.03
CA ASP A 291 4.07 -20.97 11.61
C ASP A 291 3.36 -21.68 10.44
N GLY A 292 2.22 -21.14 9.99
CA GLY A 292 1.42 -21.68 8.89
C GLY A 292 0.46 -22.79 9.32
N LYS A 293 0.19 -22.94 10.62
CA LYS A 293 -0.76 -23.94 11.13
C LYS A 293 -2.15 -23.34 11.21
N LEU A 294 -3.16 -24.08 10.72
CA LEU A 294 -4.56 -23.72 10.83
C LEU A 294 -4.98 -23.66 12.31
N ILE A 295 -5.46 -22.48 12.75
CA ILE A 295 -5.94 -22.24 14.12
C ILE A 295 -7.47 -22.15 14.20
N ALA A 296 -8.13 -21.68 13.15
CA ALA A 296 -9.57 -21.56 13.11
C ALA A 296 -10.13 -21.68 11.68
N GLU A 297 -11.33 -22.22 11.59
CA GLU A 297 -12.15 -22.23 10.38
C GLU A 297 -13.53 -21.65 10.75
N SER A 298 -13.89 -20.53 10.13
CA SER A 298 -15.16 -19.85 10.37
C SER A 298 -16.09 -20.04 9.19
N LYS A 299 -17.03 -20.97 9.34
CA LYS A 299 -18.02 -21.33 8.31
C LYS A 299 -19.14 -20.30 8.26
N TYR A 300 -19.40 -19.77 7.07
CA TYR A 300 -20.56 -18.90 6.80
C TYR A 300 -21.47 -19.42 5.68
N GLY A 301 -21.09 -20.48 4.98
CA GLY A 301 -21.92 -21.12 3.96
C GLY A 301 -21.84 -20.40 2.62
N THR A 302 -22.70 -19.42 2.39
CA THR A 302 -22.68 -18.61 1.15
C THR A 302 -22.73 -17.14 1.52
N PHE A 303 -22.08 -16.30 0.72
CA PHE A 303 -22.15 -14.85 0.88
C PHE A 303 -22.53 -14.15 -0.42
N ASP A 304 -23.15 -12.98 -0.28
CA ASP A 304 -23.41 -12.05 -1.38
C ASP A 304 -22.22 -11.11 -1.60
N MET A 305 -21.56 -10.71 -0.51
CA MET A 305 -20.32 -9.94 -0.52
C MET A 305 -19.38 -10.39 0.59
N ALA A 306 -18.09 -10.28 0.33
CA ALA A 306 -17.06 -10.47 1.34
C ALA A 306 -15.88 -9.51 1.11
N ALA A 307 -15.17 -9.21 2.17
CA ALA A 307 -13.95 -8.42 2.13
C ALA A 307 -12.95 -8.96 3.16
N ILE A 308 -11.66 -8.87 2.84
CA ILE A 308 -10.55 -9.34 3.68
C ILE A 308 -9.49 -8.25 3.82
N ALA A 309 -8.97 -8.11 5.03
CA ALA A 309 -7.79 -7.33 5.38
C ALA A 309 -6.80 -8.23 6.12
N SER A 310 -5.66 -7.66 6.52
CA SER A 310 -4.66 -8.35 7.32
C SER A 310 -5.18 -8.77 8.71
N ASP A 311 -6.22 -8.11 9.21
CA ASP A 311 -6.65 -8.20 10.60
C ASP A 311 -8.13 -8.56 10.80
N CYS A 312 -8.94 -8.54 9.73
CA CYS A 312 -10.35 -8.92 9.80
C CYS A 312 -10.91 -9.40 8.46
N VAL A 313 -12.03 -10.13 8.56
CA VAL A 313 -12.84 -10.58 7.43
C VAL A 313 -14.28 -10.14 7.66
N LEU A 314 -14.92 -9.60 6.63
CA LEU A 314 -16.35 -9.26 6.65
C LEU A 314 -17.08 -10.13 5.63
N THR A 315 -18.20 -10.70 6.03
CA THR A 315 -19.15 -11.34 5.12
C THR A 315 -20.51 -10.68 5.23
N VAL A 316 -21.21 -10.62 4.09
CA VAL A 316 -22.57 -10.09 3.97
C VAL A 316 -23.41 -11.17 3.30
N THR A 317 -24.52 -11.53 3.93
CA THR A 317 -25.40 -12.61 3.50
C THR A 317 -26.85 -12.15 3.47
N LYS A 318 -27.61 -12.58 2.48
CA LYS A 318 -29.05 -12.36 2.41
C LYS A 318 -29.77 -13.19 3.47
N ASN A 319 -30.69 -12.57 4.21
CA ASN A 319 -31.49 -13.29 5.19
C ASN A 319 -32.46 -14.26 4.49
N SER A 320 -32.30 -15.55 4.75
CA SER A 320 -33.18 -16.61 4.21
C SER A 320 -34.53 -16.73 4.92
N GLY A 321 -34.76 -15.96 5.99
CA GLY A 321 -35.89 -16.09 6.94
C GLY A 321 -37.16 -15.29 6.62
N GLY A 322 -37.33 -14.77 5.40
CA GLY A 322 -38.58 -14.12 4.97
C GLY A 322 -38.76 -12.65 5.40
N ARG A 323 -37.73 -12.03 5.99
CA ARG A 323 -37.65 -10.57 6.11
C ARG A 323 -36.66 -10.09 5.05
N ASP A 324 -37.12 -9.26 4.11
CA ASP A 324 -36.23 -8.61 3.14
C ASP A 324 -35.12 -7.88 3.90
N GLY A 325 -33.88 -8.33 3.75
CA GLY A 325 -32.75 -7.76 4.47
C GLY A 325 -31.50 -8.60 4.37
N TYR A 326 -30.40 -7.99 4.79
CA TYR A 326 -29.08 -8.60 4.80
C TYR A 326 -28.56 -8.67 6.23
N ALA A 327 -27.67 -9.62 6.48
CA ALA A 327 -26.89 -9.71 7.69
C ALA A 327 -25.41 -9.62 7.34
N ALA A 328 -24.63 -9.10 8.27
CA ALA A 328 -23.19 -9.10 8.14
C ALA A 328 -22.54 -9.68 9.40
N SER A 329 -21.38 -10.30 9.19
CA SER A 329 -20.55 -10.89 10.24
C SER A 329 -19.11 -10.41 10.05
N LEU A 330 -18.54 -9.84 11.10
CA LEU A 330 -17.15 -9.40 11.14
C LEU A 330 -16.36 -10.36 12.03
N TYR A 331 -15.29 -10.91 11.46
CA TYR A 331 -14.37 -11.82 12.11
C TYR A 331 -13.04 -11.10 12.36
N ASP A 332 -12.43 -11.31 13.52
CA ASP A 332 -11.07 -10.85 13.80
C ASP A 332 -10.00 -11.76 13.16
N ALA A 333 -8.73 -11.41 13.37
CA ALA A 333 -7.58 -12.12 12.82
C ALA A 333 -7.41 -13.57 13.31
N VAL A 334 -8.18 -14.01 14.32
CA VAL A 334 -8.15 -15.38 14.84
C VAL A 334 -9.46 -16.13 14.58
N GLY A 335 -10.36 -15.53 13.80
CA GLY A 335 -11.63 -16.12 13.38
C GLY A 335 -12.79 -15.96 14.35
N THR A 336 -12.63 -15.18 15.42
CA THR A 336 -13.72 -14.88 16.36
C THR A 336 -14.68 -13.88 15.74
N ILE A 337 -15.99 -14.15 15.83
CA ILE A 337 -17.02 -13.18 15.43
C ILE A 337 -17.02 -12.05 16.46
N VAL A 338 -16.57 -10.87 16.06
CA VAL A 338 -16.53 -9.66 16.91
C VAL A 338 -17.75 -8.78 16.74
N TRP A 339 -18.46 -8.93 15.62
CA TRP A 339 -19.75 -8.28 15.38
C TRP A 339 -20.59 -9.13 14.43
N SER A 340 -21.91 -9.20 14.68
CA SER A 340 -22.87 -9.82 13.79
C SER A 340 -24.21 -9.09 13.94
N GLY A 341 -24.84 -8.73 12.83
CA GLY A 341 -26.09 -7.99 12.86
C GLY A 341 -26.78 -7.87 11.51
N ALA A 342 -28.08 -7.58 11.55
CA ALA A 342 -28.86 -7.29 10.35
C ALA A 342 -28.80 -5.79 10.02
N PHE A 343 -28.94 -5.47 8.73
CA PHE A 343 -29.08 -4.10 8.24
C PHE A 343 -30.06 -4.05 7.07
N ASP A 344 -30.63 -2.87 6.84
CA ASP A 344 -31.63 -2.62 5.80
C ASP A 344 -31.00 -2.13 4.49
N GLY A 345 -31.67 -2.34 3.36
CA GLY A 345 -31.21 -1.87 2.05
C GLY A 345 -30.27 -2.86 1.35
N THR A 346 -30.18 -2.72 0.04
CA THR A 346 -29.39 -3.61 -0.80
C THR A 346 -27.91 -3.24 -0.74
N PRO A 347 -27.01 -4.15 -0.31
CA PRO A 347 -25.58 -3.90 -0.31
C PRO A 347 -25.03 -3.86 -1.74
N LEU A 348 -24.09 -2.95 -1.99
CA LEU A 348 -23.46 -2.71 -3.29
C LEU A 348 -21.95 -2.98 -3.26
N ALA A 349 -21.30 -2.73 -2.13
CA ALA A 349 -19.88 -2.99 -1.91
C ALA A 349 -19.57 -3.17 -0.43
N ALA A 350 -18.49 -3.89 -0.14
CA ALA A 350 -17.96 -4.08 1.20
C ALA A 350 -16.44 -3.88 1.21
N SER A 351 -15.90 -3.39 2.32
CA SER A 351 -14.47 -3.24 2.54
C SER A 351 -14.16 -3.37 4.03
N VAL A 352 -12.91 -3.71 4.35
CA VAL A 352 -12.46 -3.89 5.73
C VAL A 352 -11.06 -3.32 5.92
N CYS A 353 -10.81 -2.77 7.10
CA CYS A 353 -9.46 -2.48 7.58
C CYS A 353 -9.50 -2.18 9.09
N SER A 354 -8.38 -2.37 9.79
CA SER A 354 -8.21 -1.90 11.17
C SER A 354 -9.32 -2.40 12.11
N GLY A 355 -9.69 -3.68 11.99
CA GLY A 355 -10.73 -4.33 12.78
C GLY A 355 -12.14 -3.79 12.56
N SER A 356 -12.37 -3.05 11.48
CA SER A 356 -13.64 -2.42 11.14
C SER A 356 -14.11 -2.85 9.75
N GLY A 357 -15.42 -3.09 9.62
CA GLY A 357 -16.09 -3.44 8.38
C GLY A 357 -16.96 -2.30 7.88
N PHE A 358 -16.92 -2.05 6.57
CA PHE A 358 -17.64 -0.98 5.91
C PHE A 358 -18.53 -1.58 4.82
N ILE A 359 -19.82 -1.25 4.86
CA ILE A 359 -20.80 -1.74 3.89
C ILE A 359 -21.45 -0.52 3.25
N LEU A 360 -21.38 -0.45 1.92
CA LEU A 360 -22.11 0.52 1.11
C LEU A 360 -23.41 -0.11 0.65
N THR A 361 -24.53 0.54 0.95
CA THR A 361 -25.87 0.17 0.46
C THR A 361 -26.30 1.14 -0.63
N GLU A 362 -27.47 0.91 -1.23
CA GLU A 362 -28.08 1.84 -2.20
C GLU A 362 -28.43 3.23 -1.63
N ASN A 363 -28.55 3.37 -0.30
CA ASN A 363 -29.00 4.62 0.31
C ASN A 363 -28.00 5.21 1.32
N TYR A 364 -27.13 4.41 1.93
CA TYR A 364 -26.24 4.85 3.00
C TYR A 364 -25.01 3.94 3.14
N ALA A 365 -24.01 4.36 3.91
CA ALA A 365 -22.91 3.50 4.33
C ALA A 365 -23.01 3.19 5.83
N VAL A 366 -22.58 1.99 6.22
CA VAL A 366 -22.51 1.57 7.63
C VAL A 366 -21.13 1.05 7.96
N CYS A 367 -20.64 1.43 9.14
CA CYS A 367 -19.41 0.94 9.74
C CYS A 367 -19.76 0.05 10.94
N VAL A 368 -19.12 -1.12 11.01
CA VAL A 368 -19.29 -2.13 12.07
C VAL A 368 -17.94 -2.48 12.65
N ALA A 369 -17.86 -2.59 13.97
CA ALA A 369 -16.61 -2.86 14.68
C ALA A 369 -16.88 -3.58 16.01
N ALA A 370 -15.85 -4.19 16.58
CA ALA A 370 -15.92 -4.90 17.86
C ALA A 370 -16.38 -3.97 18.99
N GLY A 371 -17.43 -4.38 19.73
CA GLY A 371 -17.90 -3.68 20.93
C GLY A 371 -18.45 -2.27 20.70
N ARG A 372 -18.76 -1.90 19.45
CA ARG A 372 -19.40 -0.63 19.08
C ARG A 372 -20.74 -0.89 18.41
N ASP A 373 -21.71 -0.02 18.67
CA ASP A 373 -22.95 -0.01 17.90
C ASP A 373 -22.65 0.37 16.44
N PRO A 374 -23.36 -0.20 15.45
CA PRO A 374 -23.17 0.15 14.04
C PRO A 374 -23.36 1.65 13.80
N ILE A 375 -22.38 2.29 13.16
CA ILE A 375 -22.46 3.71 12.82
C ILE A 375 -22.92 3.80 11.37
N ARG A 376 -24.14 4.31 11.17
CA ARG A 376 -24.72 4.56 9.85
C ARG A 376 -24.58 6.03 9.49
N THR A 377 -24.27 6.31 8.22
CA THR A 377 -24.33 7.68 7.66
C THR A 377 -25.77 8.12 7.45
N ASP A 378 -25.97 9.44 7.34
CA ASP A 378 -27.18 9.97 6.70
C ASP A 378 -27.36 9.40 5.29
N ASP A 379 -28.58 9.50 4.75
CA ASP A 379 -28.87 9.04 3.39
C ASP A 379 -28.01 9.82 2.38
N ILE A 380 -27.32 9.06 1.52
CA ILE A 380 -26.41 9.55 0.50
C ILE A 380 -27.16 9.52 -0.83
N SER A 381 -27.44 10.71 -1.36
CA SER A 381 -27.99 10.85 -2.70
C SER A 381 -26.97 10.40 -3.75
N GLU A 382 -27.43 9.76 -4.83
CA GLU A 382 -26.64 9.42 -6.04
C GLU A 382 -25.71 8.20 -5.96
N ILE A 383 -25.90 7.30 -4.99
CA ILE A 383 -25.22 5.99 -5.05
C ILE A 383 -25.77 5.18 -6.23
N ALA A 384 -24.87 4.69 -7.07
CA ALA A 384 -25.21 3.91 -8.26
C ALA A 384 -24.65 2.48 -8.19
N ALA A 385 -25.26 1.59 -8.96
CA ALA A 385 -24.73 0.24 -9.17
C ALA A 385 -23.33 0.34 -9.82
N GLY A 386 -22.31 -0.16 -9.11
CA GLY A 386 -20.91 -0.09 -9.51
C GLY A 386 -20.05 0.83 -8.65
N ASP A 387 -20.65 1.66 -7.80
CA ASP A 387 -19.91 2.40 -6.78
C ASP A 387 -19.30 1.44 -5.76
N ARG A 388 -18.15 1.84 -5.23
CA ARG A 388 -17.34 1.01 -4.33
C ARG A 388 -16.99 1.78 -3.07
N ILE A 389 -16.77 1.05 -1.98
CA ILE A 389 -16.25 1.58 -0.73
C ILE A 389 -14.85 1.02 -0.49
N TYR A 390 -13.94 1.88 -0.04
CA TYR A 390 -12.54 1.53 0.24
C TYR A 390 -12.19 1.98 1.65
N ALA A 391 -12.01 1.02 2.55
CA ALA A 391 -11.69 1.26 3.95
C ALA A 391 -10.27 1.84 4.07
N TRP A 392 -10.12 2.95 4.80
CA TRP A 392 -8.85 3.65 4.96
C TRP A 392 -8.29 3.52 6.38
N SER A 393 -9.14 3.70 7.39
CA SER A 393 -8.81 3.49 8.79
C SER A 393 -10.03 2.91 9.52
N ALA A 394 -9.92 2.66 10.82
CA ALA A 394 -11.02 2.12 11.62
C ALA A 394 -12.33 2.92 11.51
N ASP A 395 -12.24 4.23 11.26
CA ASP A 395 -13.40 5.14 11.28
C ASP A 395 -13.53 5.95 9.97
N GLU A 396 -12.74 5.66 8.93
CA GLU A 396 -12.75 6.40 7.67
C GLU A 396 -12.73 5.48 6.44
N ALA A 397 -13.54 5.82 5.44
CA ALA A 397 -13.57 5.13 4.15
C ALA A 397 -13.78 6.11 2.99
N TYR A 398 -13.34 5.73 1.80
CA TYR A 398 -13.64 6.42 0.55
C TYR A 398 -14.80 5.73 -0.17
N ILE A 399 -15.81 6.48 -0.58
CA ILE A 399 -16.74 6.03 -1.63
C ILE A 399 -16.17 6.48 -2.97
N GLY A 400 -15.82 5.51 -3.82
CA GLY A 400 -15.39 5.76 -5.20
C GLY A 400 -16.54 5.55 -6.18
N THR A 401 -16.83 6.58 -6.97
CA THR A 401 -17.78 6.55 -8.09
C THR A 401 -17.05 6.69 -9.42
N GLN A 402 -17.76 6.61 -10.55
CA GLN A 402 -17.14 6.76 -11.88
C GLN A 402 -16.52 8.13 -12.17
N SER A 403 -16.82 9.17 -11.39
CA SER A 403 -16.36 10.55 -11.65
C SER A 403 -15.80 11.28 -10.43
N HIS A 404 -15.99 10.73 -9.23
CA HIS A 404 -15.52 11.35 -8.01
C HIS A 404 -15.33 10.32 -6.89
N ALA A 405 -14.60 10.72 -5.86
CA ALA A 405 -14.51 9.98 -4.61
C ALA A 405 -14.82 10.92 -3.44
N ALA A 406 -15.58 10.42 -2.47
CA ALA A 406 -15.92 11.14 -1.26
C ALA A 406 -15.35 10.43 -0.03
N VAL A 407 -14.80 11.20 0.92
CA VAL A 407 -14.34 10.68 2.21
C VAL A 407 -15.52 10.69 3.18
N ILE A 408 -15.79 9.53 3.77
CA ILE A 408 -16.78 9.36 4.82
C ILE A 408 -16.06 9.04 6.12
N ARG A 409 -16.52 9.72 7.18
CA ARG A 409 -16.05 9.51 8.55
C ARG A 409 -17.21 9.00 9.39
N PHE A 410 -16.98 7.89 10.06
CA PHE A 410 -17.93 7.26 10.97
C PHE A 410 -17.52 7.68 12.39
N LYS A 411 -18.27 8.61 12.98
CA LYS A 411 -17.99 9.18 14.31
C LYS A 411 -19.01 8.77 15.33
#